data_AF-A0A8S1DSF7-F1
#
_entry.id   AF-A0A8S1DSF7-F1
#
_cell.length_a   1.000
_cell.length_b   1.000
_cell.length_c   1.000
_cell.angle_alpha   90.00
_cell.angle_beta   90.00
_cell.angle_gamma   90.00
#
_symmetry.space_group_name_H-M   'P 1'
#
loop_
_entity.id
_entity.type
_entity.pdbx_description
1 polymer ?
#
loop_
_entity_poly.entity_id
_entity_poly.type
_entity_poly.pdbx_seq_one_letter_code
_entity_poly.pdbx_strand_id
1 'polypeptide(L)'
;MEQSLLTSSLQNISFGIVLQITVRIITFLSNACVLRYISPDALGLMNVRLLLLESTILFVSREAFRKSTLDNVRNHNWPLVINLIWVTFPMSIIISLLLSYVWLDLLEAPPPQLQSQYVVGVWIMSLSCIIESTCEAPLLVANAFLFNKLKVALNLLHIGVRTLVFLPLVLSNPSSAVHAFSAAQMVGTIAIVLGYYGYFHHHVKTPKKDFPFKTLRDFLPRLDLQEWVHRPLAWLTWSLFKTMAVKQLLTEGERYVMTITGVLSLTQQGVYEIVNNLGTLPARLLFRPIEESCYFYFAQLYRRGERVTDLNKEHMEEASKLLYYAMRCTMVFGLTVMAFGFSYSRLLLFLYGGETLATDTGTVLLRAHCTAILFLAINGITEAFGQSAMSKEQLSWRTGFHPSKLLQHGYSNFLQPQVYVRNL
;
A
#
# COMPACT_ATOMS: atom_id res chain seq x y z
N MET A 1 17.01 31.50 11.39
CA MET A 1 17.15 30.45 10.34
C MET A 1 16.48 29.13 10.75
N GLU A 2 16.57 28.70 12.01
CA GLU A 2 15.83 27.54 12.53
C GLU A 2 14.31 27.75 12.57
N GLN A 3 13.83 28.92 13.02
CA GLN A 3 12.40 29.21 13.03
C GLN A 3 11.79 29.14 11.62
N SER A 4 12.43 29.70 10.59
CA SER A 4 11.95 29.64 9.20
C SER A 4 11.97 28.23 8.60
N LEU A 5 12.92 27.39 9.02
CA LEU A 5 12.98 25.97 8.65
C LEU A 5 11.87 25.17 9.32
N LEU A 6 11.57 25.48 10.59
CA LEU A 6 10.46 24.89 11.34
C LEU A 6 9.11 25.28 10.74
N THR A 7 8.87 26.56 10.42
CA THR A 7 7.62 27.01 9.78
C THR A 7 7.46 26.40 8.39
N SER A 8 8.53 26.34 7.60
CA SER A 8 8.49 25.71 6.27
C SER A 8 8.27 24.19 6.35
N SER A 9 8.82 23.53 7.37
CA SER A 9 8.60 22.10 7.61
C SER A 9 7.17 21.83 8.09
N LEU A 10 6.64 22.64 9.00
CA LEU A 10 5.25 22.57 9.46
C LEU A 10 4.25 22.85 8.32
N GLN A 11 4.54 23.81 7.45
CA GLN A 11 3.72 24.07 6.25
C GLN A 11 3.74 22.88 5.29
N ASN A 12 4.89 22.25 5.05
CA ASN A 12 4.98 21.06 4.21
C ASN A 12 4.25 19.85 4.83
N ILE A 13 4.33 19.67 6.15
CA ILE A 13 3.60 18.63 6.88
C ILE A 13 2.09 18.89 6.79
N SER A 14 1.64 20.12 7.05
CA SER A 14 0.23 20.51 6.94
C SER A 14 -0.30 20.33 5.52
N PHE A 15 0.45 20.74 4.51
CA PHE A 15 0.07 20.56 3.11
C PHE A 15 -0.02 19.06 2.75
N GLY A 16 0.92 18.25 3.23
CA GLY A 16 0.89 16.80 3.05
C GLY A 16 -0.34 16.15 3.69
N ILE A 17 -0.71 16.56 4.91
CA ILE A 17 -1.91 16.07 5.60
C ILE A 17 -3.18 16.46 4.83
N VAL A 18 -3.31 17.74 4.44
CA VAL A 18 -4.47 18.22 3.67
C VAL A 18 -4.58 17.49 2.34
N LEU A 19 -3.47 17.31 1.63
CA LEU A 19 -3.44 16.56 0.37
C LEU A 19 -3.89 15.11 0.58
N GLN A 20 -3.38 14.42 1.60
CA GLN A 20 -3.79 13.04 1.89
C GLN A 20 -5.27 12.93 2.24
N ILE A 21 -5.81 13.84 3.04
CA ILE A 21 -7.24 13.88 3.37
C ILE A 21 -8.06 14.13 2.09
N THR A 22 -7.65 15.09 1.27
CA THR A 22 -8.34 15.45 0.02
C THR A 22 -8.39 14.27 -0.94
N VAL A 23 -7.26 13.60 -1.18
CA VAL A 23 -7.23 12.42 -2.07
C VAL A 23 -8.14 11.32 -1.51
N ARG A 24 -8.10 11.06 -0.20
CA ARG A 24 -8.96 10.02 0.42
C ARG A 24 -10.46 10.35 0.30
N ILE A 25 -10.84 11.63 0.41
CA ILE A 25 -12.23 12.07 0.19
C ILE A 25 -12.63 11.85 -1.26
N ILE A 26 -11.77 12.21 -2.22
CA ILE A 26 -12.03 12.00 -3.65
C ILE A 26 -12.20 10.51 -3.96
N THR A 27 -11.31 9.66 -3.44
CA THR A 27 -11.40 8.21 -3.61
C THR A 27 -12.67 7.65 -2.97
N PHE A 28 -13.03 8.12 -1.77
CA PHE A 28 -14.27 7.73 -1.08
C PHE A 28 -15.51 8.06 -1.90
N LEU A 29 -15.61 9.29 -2.42
CA LEU A 29 -16.74 9.74 -3.24
C LEU A 29 -16.79 9.00 -4.58
N SER A 30 -15.64 8.78 -5.22
CA SER A 30 -15.56 8.00 -6.46
C SER A 30 -16.04 6.56 -6.23
N ASN A 31 -15.58 5.91 -5.15
CA ASN A 31 -16.05 4.58 -4.79
C ASN A 31 -17.56 4.58 -4.52
N ALA A 32 -18.07 5.52 -3.72
CA ALA A 32 -19.52 5.64 -3.46
C ALA A 32 -20.35 5.74 -4.75
N CYS A 33 -19.86 6.53 -5.72
CA CYS A 33 -20.50 6.64 -7.03
C CYS A 33 -20.52 5.29 -7.75
N VAL A 34 -19.36 4.65 -7.88
CA VAL A 34 -19.18 3.36 -8.57
C VAL A 34 -20.08 2.27 -7.99
N LEU A 35 -20.22 2.21 -6.66
CA LEU A 35 -21.01 1.19 -5.97
C LEU A 35 -22.50 1.20 -6.33
N ARG A 36 -23.03 2.35 -6.78
CA ARG A 36 -24.44 2.46 -7.18
C ARG A 36 -24.71 1.94 -8.59
N TYR A 37 -23.68 1.76 -9.41
CA TYR A 37 -23.81 1.32 -10.80
C TYR A 37 -23.32 -0.10 -11.03
N ILE A 38 -22.38 -0.61 -10.22
CA ILE A 38 -21.76 -1.92 -10.42
C ILE A 38 -22.40 -2.99 -9.55
N SER A 39 -22.54 -4.21 -10.08
CA SER A 39 -23.00 -5.36 -9.30
C SER A 39 -21.97 -5.78 -8.23
N PRO A 40 -22.42 -6.28 -7.06
CA PRO A 40 -21.53 -6.78 -6.01
C PRO A 40 -20.55 -7.86 -6.47
N ASP A 41 -20.96 -8.73 -7.41
CA ASP A 41 -20.08 -9.78 -7.96
C ASP A 41 -18.92 -9.21 -8.78
N ALA A 42 -19.18 -8.18 -9.59
CA ALA A 42 -18.13 -7.51 -10.35
C ALA A 42 -17.15 -6.77 -9.41
N LEU A 43 -17.65 -6.19 -8.32
CA LEU A 43 -16.81 -5.55 -7.29
C LEU A 43 -15.91 -6.57 -6.58
N GLY A 44 -16.44 -7.76 -6.26
CA GLY A 44 -15.64 -8.86 -5.69
C GLY A 44 -14.56 -9.34 -6.66
N LEU A 45 -14.90 -9.53 -7.94
CA LEU A 45 -13.93 -9.93 -8.97
C LEU A 45 -12.81 -8.90 -9.12
N MET A 46 -13.15 -7.62 -9.20
CA MET A 46 -12.18 -6.54 -9.40
C MET A 46 -11.30 -6.32 -8.17
N ASN A 47 -11.91 -6.05 -7.01
CA ASN A 47 -11.19 -5.57 -5.83
C ASN A 47 -10.55 -6.68 -5.01
N VAL A 48 -11.07 -7.90 -5.07
CA VAL A 48 -10.50 -9.05 -4.36
C VAL A 48 -9.66 -9.89 -5.30
N ARG A 49 -10.25 -10.48 -6.36
CA ARG A 49 -9.53 -11.45 -7.18
C ARG A 49 -8.47 -10.81 -8.10
N LEU A 50 -8.83 -9.82 -8.91
CA LEU A 50 -7.92 -9.23 -9.90
C LEU A 50 -6.83 -8.38 -9.25
N LEU A 51 -7.16 -7.57 -8.23
CA LEU A 51 -6.14 -6.84 -7.47
C LEU A 51 -5.21 -7.77 -6.68
N LEU A 52 -5.70 -8.91 -6.16
CA LEU A 52 -4.85 -9.91 -5.52
C LEU A 52 -3.89 -10.56 -6.53
N LEU A 53 -4.35 -10.84 -7.75
CA LEU A 53 -3.49 -11.32 -8.83
C LEU A 53 -2.37 -10.32 -9.12
N GLU A 54 -2.73 -9.06 -9.38
CA GLU A 54 -1.78 -7.97 -9.65
C GLU A 54 -0.78 -7.81 -8.51
N SER A 55 -1.27 -7.72 -7.27
CA SER A 55 -0.42 -7.53 -6.10
C SER A 55 0.54 -8.71 -5.90
N THR A 56 0.07 -9.94 -6.10
CA THR A 56 0.88 -11.16 -5.98
C THR A 56 1.95 -11.23 -7.06
N ILE A 57 1.60 -11.02 -8.34
CA ILE A 57 2.56 -11.03 -9.45
C ILE A 57 3.67 -10.00 -9.16
N LEU A 58 3.27 -8.75 -8.91
CA LEU A 58 4.20 -7.63 -8.69
C LEU A 58 4.92 -7.69 -7.35
N PHE A 59 4.49 -8.48 -6.39
CA PHE A 59 5.23 -8.65 -5.14
C PHE A 59 6.31 -9.73 -5.32
N VAL A 60 5.91 -10.89 -5.83
CA VAL A 60 6.79 -12.05 -6.00
C VAL A 60 7.86 -11.77 -7.07
N SER A 61 7.53 -11.04 -8.15
CA SER A 61 8.47 -10.83 -9.25
C SER A 61 9.59 -9.83 -8.95
N ARG A 62 9.37 -8.83 -8.09
CA ARG A 62 10.25 -7.65 -8.00
C ARG A 62 10.61 -7.16 -6.60
N GLU A 63 9.86 -7.47 -5.54
CA GLU A 63 10.05 -6.81 -4.24
C GLU A 63 11.39 -7.14 -3.59
N ALA A 64 11.83 -8.40 -3.71
CA ALA A 64 13.14 -8.83 -3.24
C ALA A 64 14.28 -8.08 -3.95
N PHE A 65 14.14 -7.86 -5.26
CA PHE A 65 15.13 -7.15 -6.08
C PHE A 65 15.16 -5.67 -5.75
N ARG A 66 14.02 -5.01 -5.60
CA ARG A 66 13.94 -3.59 -5.19
C ARG A 66 14.66 -3.35 -3.87
N LYS A 67 14.51 -4.26 -2.91
CA LYS A 67 15.12 -4.10 -1.59
C LYS A 67 16.62 -4.39 -1.60
N SER A 68 17.06 -5.43 -2.30
CA SER A 68 18.49 -5.77 -2.38
C SER A 68 19.28 -4.74 -3.17
N THR A 69 18.71 -4.20 -4.25
CA THR A 69 19.35 -3.20 -5.11
C THR A 69 19.43 -1.81 -4.49
N LEU A 70 18.86 -1.59 -3.30
CA LEU A 70 19.07 -0.36 -2.53
C LEU A 70 20.15 -0.51 -1.45
N ASP A 71 20.76 -1.68 -1.33
CA ASP A 71 21.88 -1.88 -0.43
C ASP A 71 23.16 -1.26 -1.00
N ASN A 72 23.88 -0.50 -0.18
CA ASN A 72 25.17 0.10 -0.52
C ASN A 72 25.23 0.89 -1.85
N VAL A 73 24.19 1.71 -2.14
CA VAL A 73 24.01 2.48 -3.39
C VAL A 73 25.24 3.28 -3.84
N ARG A 74 26.00 3.83 -2.89
CA ARG A 74 27.16 4.69 -3.19
C ARG A 74 28.30 3.94 -3.91
N ASN A 75 28.37 2.63 -3.75
CA ASN A 75 29.44 1.78 -4.28
C ASN A 75 28.94 0.88 -5.43
N HIS A 76 27.81 1.21 -6.05
CA HIS A 76 27.25 0.38 -7.12
C HIS A 76 28.06 0.43 -8.40
N ASN A 77 28.30 -0.76 -8.95
CA ASN A 77 28.59 -0.92 -10.36
C ASN A 77 27.26 -0.92 -11.14
N TRP A 78 26.80 0.26 -11.54
CA TRP A 78 25.48 0.49 -12.14
C TRP A 78 25.09 -0.48 -13.26
N PRO A 79 25.93 -0.77 -14.28
CA PRO A 79 25.62 -1.77 -15.29
C PRO A 79 25.23 -3.15 -14.74
N LEU A 80 25.94 -3.66 -13.72
CA LEU A 80 25.68 -4.97 -13.12
C LEU A 80 24.38 -4.97 -12.31
N VAL A 81 24.07 -3.86 -11.63
CA VAL A 81 22.84 -3.69 -10.86
C VAL A 81 21.63 -3.57 -11.79
N ILE A 82 21.78 -2.86 -12.92
CA ILE A 82 20.75 -2.77 -13.96
C ILE A 82 20.48 -4.15 -14.57
N ASN A 83 21.50 -4.93 -14.90
CA ASN A 83 21.27 -6.31 -15.38
C ASN A 83 20.52 -7.16 -14.35
N LEU A 84 20.86 -7.05 -13.06
CA LEU A 84 20.15 -7.75 -12.00
C LEU A 84 18.68 -7.32 -11.89
N ILE A 85 18.36 -6.02 -11.96
CA ILE A 85 16.97 -5.56 -11.88
C ILE A 85 16.17 -6.02 -13.11
N TRP A 86 16.80 -6.16 -14.28
CA TRP A 86 16.12 -6.66 -15.49
C TRP A 86 15.71 -8.14 -15.41
N VAL A 87 16.23 -8.92 -14.45
CA VAL A 87 15.74 -10.27 -14.15
C VAL A 87 14.27 -10.25 -13.71
N THR A 88 13.78 -9.13 -13.18
CA THR A 88 12.36 -8.97 -12.80
C THR A 88 11.41 -9.11 -13.98
N PHE A 89 11.82 -8.75 -15.20
CA PHE A 89 10.99 -8.84 -16.40
C PHE A 89 10.65 -10.29 -16.80
N PRO A 90 11.62 -11.20 -17.07
CA PRO A 90 11.32 -12.59 -17.36
C PRO A 90 10.67 -13.30 -16.16
N MET A 91 11.04 -12.93 -14.93
CA MET A 91 10.39 -13.46 -13.72
C MET A 91 8.90 -13.07 -13.69
N SER A 92 8.56 -11.83 -14.05
CA SER A 92 7.19 -11.36 -14.15
C SER A 92 6.40 -12.14 -15.20
N ILE A 93 6.99 -12.46 -16.36
CA ILE A 93 6.33 -13.28 -17.39
C ILE A 93 6.00 -14.68 -16.85
N ILE A 94 6.98 -15.37 -16.25
CA ILE A 94 6.79 -16.73 -15.73
C ILE A 94 5.72 -16.75 -14.63
N ILE A 95 5.81 -15.83 -13.66
CA ILE A 95 4.83 -15.73 -12.57
C ILE A 95 3.45 -15.37 -13.10
N SER A 96 3.36 -14.45 -14.07
CA SER A 96 2.07 -14.05 -14.66
C SER A 96 1.39 -15.22 -15.34
N LEU A 97 2.12 -16.04 -16.11
CA LEU A 97 1.56 -17.24 -16.74
C LEU A 97 1.10 -18.27 -15.70
N LEU A 98 1.92 -18.54 -14.69
CA LEU A 98 1.60 -19.49 -13.61
C LEU A 98 0.35 -19.05 -12.83
N LEU A 99 0.29 -17.78 -12.41
CA LEU A 99 -0.82 -17.26 -11.62
C LEU A 99 -2.07 -17.04 -12.46
N SER A 100 -1.95 -16.65 -13.74
CA SER A 100 -3.10 -16.64 -14.65
C SER A 100 -3.74 -18.01 -14.76
N TYR A 101 -2.94 -19.08 -14.90
CA TYR A 101 -3.46 -20.46 -14.92
C TYR A 101 -4.20 -20.81 -13.63
N VAL A 102 -3.63 -20.50 -12.46
CA VAL A 102 -4.31 -20.70 -11.17
C VAL A 102 -5.63 -19.91 -11.12
N TRP A 103 -5.64 -18.66 -11.59
CA TRP A 103 -6.82 -17.80 -11.51
C TRP A 103 -7.96 -18.18 -12.45
N LEU A 104 -7.64 -18.82 -13.59
CA LEU A 104 -8.62 -19.22 -14.60
C LEU A 104 -9.12 -20.64 -14.40
N ASP A 105 -8.21 -21.57 -14.09
CA ASP A 105 -8.48 -23.01 -14.15
C ASP A 105 -8.62 -23.66 -12.77
N LEU A 106 -8.03 -23.09 -11.71
CA LEU A 106 -8.04 -23.68 -10.37
C LEU A 106 -9.03 -23.02 -9.40
N LEU A 107 -9.29 -21.72 -9.57
CA LEU A 107 -10.26 -20.99 -8.73
C LEU A 107 -11.71 -21.30 -9.13
N GLU A 108 -12.62 -21.11 -8.18
CA GLU A 108 -14.06 -21.23 -8.43
C GLU A 108 -14.50 -20.29 -9.56
N ALA A 109 -15.18 -20.85 -10.56
CA ALA A 109 -15.61 -20.11 -11.74
C ALA A 109 -16.60 -18.98 -11.36
N PRO A 110 -16.42 -17.77 -11.90
CA PRO A 110 -17.37 -16.68 -11.68
C PRO A 110 -18.72 -16.94 -12.37
N PRO A 111 -19.78 -16.18 -12.02
CA PRO A 111 -21.08 -16.27 -12.68
C PRO A 111 -20.97 -16.20 -14.22
N PRO A 112 -21.79 -16.96 -14.97
CA PRO A 112 -21.67 -17.06 -16.43
C PRO A 112 -21.68 -15.71 -17.17
N GLN A 113 -22.41 -14.73 -16.62
CA GLN A 113 -22.53 -13.38 -17.16
C GLN A 113 -21.21 -12.59 -17.12
N LEU A 114 -20.35 -12.88 -16.13
CA LEU A 114 -19.08 -12.20 -15.89
C LEU A 114 -17.87 -13.02 -16.34
N GLN A 115 -18.06 -14.30 -16.64
CA GLN A 115 -16.97 -15.22 -16.98
C GLN A 115 -16.12 -14.74 -18.16
N SER A 116 -16.75 -14.30 -19.25
CA SER A 116 -16.02 -13.77 -20.40
C SER A 116 -15.18 -12.54 -20.02
N GLN A 117 -15.74 -11.64 -19.21
CA GLN A 117 -15.03 -10.44 -18.78
C GLN A 117 -13.89 -10.72 -17.83
N TYR A 118 -14.07 -11.72 -16.96
CA TYR A 118 -13.05 -12.16 -16.03
C TYR A 118 -11.84 -12.75 -16.76
N VAL A 119 -12.04 -13.60 -17.76
CA VAL A 119 -10.95 -14.18 -18.56
C VAL A 119 -10.11 -13.09 -19.21
N VAL A 120 -10.77 -12.13 -19.87
CA VAL A 120 -10.10 -10.96 -20.46
C VAL A 120 -9.38 -10.14 -19.40
N GLY A 121 -10.02 -9.93 -18.24
CA GLY A 121 -9.47 -9.17 -17.13
C GLY A 121 -8.18 -9.78 -16.59
N VAL A 122 -8.13 -11.09 -16.36
CA VAL A 122 -6.92 -11.81 -15.89
C VAL A 122 -5.76 -11.59 -16.85
N TRP A 123 -5.97 -11.77 -18.16
CA TRP A 123 -4.91 -11.59 -19.15
C TRP A 123 -4.42 -10.14 -19.25
N ILE A 124 -5.33 -9.17 -19.23
CA ILE A 124 -4.96 -7.74 -19.25
C ILE A 124 -4.21 -7.36 -17.96
N MET A 125 -4.61 -7.86 -16.80
CA MET A 125 -3.89 -7.63 -15.53
C MET A 125 -2.48 -8.22 -15.56
N SER A 126 -2.36 -9.46 -15.99
CA SER A 126 -1.06 -10.12 -16.16
C SER A 126 -0.16 -9.36 -17.15
N LEU A 127 -0.71 -8.92 -18.28
CA LEU A 127 0.03 -8.10 -19.25
C LEU A 127 0.45 -6.75 -18.66
N SER A 128 -0.42 -6.08 -17.90
CA SER A 128 -0.05 -4.83 -17.22
C SER A 128 1.10 -5.03 -16.24
N CYS A 129 1.13 -6.14 -15.50
CA CYS A 129 2.24 -6.45 -14.58
C CYS A 129 3.57 -6.63 -15.33
N ILE A 130 3.53 -7.31 -16.48
CA ILE A 130 4.71 -7.49 -17.35
C ILE A 130 5.21 -6.14 -17.86
N ILE A 131 4.30 -5.27 -18.34
CA ILE A 131 4.66 -3.92 -18.80
C ILE A 131 5.24 -3.10 -17.64
N GLU A 132 4.64 -3.15 -16.45
CA GLU A 132 5.13 -2.42 -15.28
C GLU A 132 6.54 -2.86 -14.87
N SER A 133 6.87 -4.16 -15.01
CA SER A 133 8.20 -4.67 -14.70
C SER A 133 9.32 -4.08 -15.57
N THR A 134 8.99 -3.52 -16.75
CA THR A 134 9.97 -2.78 -17.58
C THR A 134 10.38 -1.44 -16.96
N CYS A 135 9.60 -0.92 -16.02
CA CYS A 135 9.84 0.36 -15.34
C CYS A 135 10.74 0.22 -14.10
N GLU A 136 11.17 -0.99 -13.74
CA GLU A 136 11.93 -1.23 -12.51
C GLU A 136 13.31 -0.55 -12.51
N ALA A 137 13.99 -0.51 -13.66
CA ALA A 137 15.28 0.17 -13.78
C ALA A 137 15.18 1.69 -13.54
N PRO A 138 14.29 2.44 -14.24
CA PRO A 138 14.03 3.84 -13.90
C PRO A 138 13.62 4.08 -12.44
N LEU A 139 12.82 3.18 -11.87
CA LEU A 139 12.36 3.31 -10.49
C LEU A 139 13.49 3.09 -9.47
N LEU A 140 14.38 2.15 -9.72
CA LEU A 140 15.60 1.94 -8.93
C LEU A 140 16.43 3.23 -8.90
N VAL A 141 16.68 3.84 -10.07
CA VAL A 141 17.42 5.09 -10.15
C VAL A 141 16.68 6.22 -9.43
N ALA A 142 15.36 6.30 -9.56
CA ALA A 142 14.55 7.27 -8.82
C ALA A 142 14.70 7.12 -7.29
N ASN A 143 14.77 5.89 -6.78
CA ASN A 143 14.98 5.61 -5.36
C ASN A 143 16.40 5.92 -4.90
N ALA A 144 17.40 5.45 -5.64
CA ALA A 144 18.81 5.60 -5.31
C ALA A 144 19.27 7.07 -5.25
N PHE A 145 18.71 7.92 -6.11
CA PHE A 145 19.01 9.36 -6.18
C PHE A 145 17.93 10.24 -5.52
N LEU A 146 17.02 9.64 -4.74
CA LEU A 146 16.04 10.35 -3.91
C LEU A 146 15.10 11.30 -4.69
N PHE A 147 14.68 10.89 -5.89
CA PHE A 147 13.66 11.60 -6.69
C PHE A 147 12.24 11.39 -6.11
N ASN A 148 12.06 11.71 -4.82
CA ASN A 148 10.81 11.48 -4.08
C ASN A 148 9.64 12.25 -4.68
N LYS A 149 9.85 13.49 -5.14
CA LYS A 149 8.81 14.30 -5.80
C LYS A 149 8.32 13.67 -7.10
N LEU A 150 9.23 13.15 -7.93
CA LEU A 150 8.89 12.45 -9.17
C LEU A 150 8.04 11.21 -8.88
N LYS A 151 8.46 10.39 -7.91
CA LYS A 151 7.72 9.19 -7.52
C LYS A 151 6.30 9.52 -7.06
N VAL A 152 6.15 10.53 -6.20
CA VAL A 152 4.83 10.98 -5.75
C VAL A 152 3.99 11.45 -6.93
N ALA A 153 4.55 12.28 -7.82
CA ALA A 153 3.84 12.79 -8.99
C ALA A 153 3.40 11.68 -9.96
N LEU A 154 4.28 10.72 -10.27
CA LEU A 154 3.98 9.62 -11.18
C LEU A 154 3.04 8.58 -10.57
N ASN A 155 3.11 8.36 -9.26
CA ASN A 155 2.09 7.57 -8.56
C ASN A 155 0.72 8.26 -8.65
N LEU A 156 0.63 9.55 -8.35
CA LEU A 156 -0.62 10.32 -8.49
C LEU A 156 -1.13 10.32 -9.94
N LEU A 157 -0.24 10.37 -10.93
CA LEU A 157 -0.60 10.25 -12.34
C LEU A 157 -1.22 8.87 -12.63
N HIS A 158 -0.59 7.78 -12.16
CA HIS A 158 -1.11 6.43 -12.36
C HIS A 158 -2.55 6.29 -11.85
N ILE A 159 -2.77 6.76 -10.63
CA ILE A 159 -4.06 6.74 -9.94
C ILE A 159 -5.08 7.59 -10.68
N GLY A 160 -4.70 8.85 -10.97
CA GLY A 160 -5.56 9.80 -11.66
C GLY A 160 -5.99 9.26 -13.02
N VAL A 161 -5.06 8.73 -13.81
CA VAL A 161 -5.36 8.11 -15.11
C VAL A 161 -6.29 6.92 -14.96
N ARG A 162 -6.03 6.01 -14.01
CA ARG A 162 -6.93 4.87 -13.74
C ARG A 162 -8.34 5.34 -13.42
N THR A 163 -8.50 6.30 -12.51
CA THR A 163 -9.82 6.82 -12.11
C THR A 163 -10.51 7.55 -13.26
N LEU A 164 -9.79 8.38 -14.02
CA LEU A 164 -10.32 9.12 -15.16
C LEU A 164 -10.72 8.23 -16.33
N VAL A 165 -10.08 7.08 -16.52
CA VAL A 165 -10.46 6.10 -17.55
C VAL A 165 -11.60 5.20 -17.03
N PHE A 166 -11.51 4.74 -15.79
CA PHE A 166 -12.47 3.81 -15.20
C PHE A 166 -13.87 4.42 -15.05
N LEU A 167 -13.98 5.62 -14.46
CA LEU A 167 -15.28 6.22 -14.14
C LEU A 167 -16.16 6.44 -15.39
N PRO A 168 -15.69 7.10 -16.47
CA PRO A 168 -16.53 7.30 -17.64
C PRO A 168 -16.93 6.00 -18.33
N LEU A 169 -16.02 5.02 -18.39
CA LEU A 169 -16.29 3.72 -19.02
C LEU A 169 -17.37 2.93 -18.24
N VAL A 170 -17.27 2.90 -16.91
CA VAL A 170 -18.26 2.25 -16.06
C VAL A 170 -19.61 2.96 -16.11
N LEU A 171 -19.62 4.29 -16.06
CA LEU A 171 -20.87 5.05 -16.10
C LEU A 171 -21.59 4.92 -17.46
N SER A 172 -20.82 4.77 -18.55
CA SER A 172 -21.38 4.57 -19.89
C SER A 172 -21.90 3.14 -20.10
N ASN A 173 -21.21 2.13 -19.55
CA ASN A 173 -21.62 0.73 -19.66
C ASN A 173 -21.35 -0.05 -18.37
N PRO A 174 -22.27 0.02 -17.38
CA PRO A 174 -22.10 -0.65 -16.10
C PRO A 174 -22.01 -2.18 -16.20
N SER A 175 -22.61 -2.76 -17.25
CA SER A 175 -22.59 -4.21 -17.47
C SER A 175 -21.19 -4.76 -17.77
N SER A 176 -20.29 -3.91 -18.29
CA SER A 176 -18.91 -4.26 -18.68
C SER A 176 -17.86 -3.74 -17.69
N ALA A 177 -18.24 -3.64 -16.40
CA ALA A 177 -17.40 -3.07 -15.35
C ALA A 177 -16.00 -3.69 -15.23
N VAL A 178 -15.88 -5.01 -15.38
CA VAL A 178 -14.59 -5.71 -15.26
C VAL A 178 -13.67 -5.35 -16.42
N HIS A 179 -14.20 -5.27 -17.65
CA HIS A 179 -13.44 -4.77 -18.79
C HIS A 179 -12.97 -3.32 -18.60
N ALA A 180 -13.85 -2.45 -18.11
CA ALA A 180 -13.51 -1.05 -17.83
C ALA A 180 -12.39 -0.94 -16.79
N PHE A 181 -12.47 -1.73 -15.71
CA PHE A 181 -11.43 -1.81 -14.70
C PHE A 181 -10.10 -2.26 -15.28
N SER A 182 -10.11 -3.33 -16.08
CA SER A 182 -8.89 -3.87 -16.65
C SER A 182 -8.23 -2.94 -17.67
N ALA A 183 -9.04 -2.27 -18.49
CA ALA A 183 -8.56 -1.25 -19.42
C ALA A 183 -7.96 -0.05 -18.68
N ALA A 184 -8.62 0.43 -17.63
CA ALA A 184 -8.14 1.55 -16.82
C ALA A 184 -6.77 1.26 -16.19
N GLN A 185 -6.59 0.06 -15.64
CA GLN A 185 -5.28 -0.39 -15.13
C GLN A 185 -4.22 -0.36 -16.23
N MET A 186 -4.50 -0.96 -17.40
CA MET A 186 -3.54 -1.03 -18.50
C MET A 186 -3.09 0.38 -18.94
N VAL A 187 -4.04 1.29 -19.14
CA VAL A 187 -3.74 2.67 -19.52
C VAL A 187 -2.95 3.39 -18.43
N GLY A 188 -3.30 3.17 -17.16
CA GLY A 188 -2.56 3.67 -16.01
C GLY A 188 -1.10 3.19 -15.98
N THR A 189 -0.88 1.89 -16.19
CA THR A 189 0.46 1.30 -16.22
C THR A 189 1.28 1.80 -17.41
N ILE A 190 0.68 1.97 -18.58
CA ILE A 190 1.35 2.57 -19.73
C ILE A 190 1.74 4.02 -19.42
N ALA A 191 0.85 4.80 -18.81
CA ALA A 191 1.11 6.19 -18.43
C ALA A 191 2.28 6.32 -17.44
N ILE A 192 2.37 5.45 -16.43
CA ILE A 192 3.47 5.51 -15.46
C ILE A 192 4.81 5.13 -16.11
N VAL A 193 4.84 4.08 -16.95
CA VAL A 193 6.05 3.65 -17.68
C VAL A 193 6.54 4.77 -18.60
N LEU A 194 5.64 5.34 -19.40
CA LEU A 194 5.96 6.48 -20.27
C LEU A 194 6.41 7.70 -19.47
N GLY A 195 5.79 7.96 -18.32
CA GLY A 195 6.16 9.06 -17.43
C GLY A 195 7.59 8.94 -16.89
N TYR A 196 7.99 7.74 -16.44
CA TYR A 196 9.37 7.51 -15.97
C TYR A 196 10.40 7.62 -17.08
N TYR A 197 10.21 6.91 -18.19
CA TYR A 197 11.14 6.97 -19.32
C TYR A 197 11.19 8.36 -19.95
N GLY A 198 10.05 9.07 -20.04
CA GLY A 198 9.97 10.44 -20.52
C GLY A 198 10.71 11.44 -19.63
N TYR A 199 10.56 11.33 -18.31
CA TYR A 199 11.30 12.17 -17.36
C TYR A 199 12.81 11.94 -17.46
N PHE A 200 13.25 10.68 -17.43
CA PHE A 200 14.69 10.37 -17.51
C PHE A 200 15.27 10.68 -18.89
N HIS A 201 14.47 10.62 -19.97
CA HIS A 201 14.92 11.07 -21.29
C HIS A 201 15.35 12.53 -21.27
N HIS A 202 14.60 13.39 -20.57
CA HIS A 202 14.92 14.80 -20.45
C HIS A 202 16.04 15.06 -19.42
N HIS A 203 15.98 14.39 -18.26
CA HIS A 203 16.93 14.60 -17.18
C HIS A 203 18.36 14.18 -17.55
N VAL A 204 18.50 13.09 -18.29
CA VAL A 204 19.80 12.57 -18.76
C VAL A 204 20.50 13.52 -19.75
N LYS A 205 19.75 14.40 -20.45
CA LYS A 205 20.33 15.42 -21.35
C LYS A 205 20.93 16.62 -20.60
N THR A 206 20.53 16.84 -19.35
CA THR A 206 21.03 17.91 -18.50
C THR A 206 21.53 17.36 -17.16
N PRO A 207 22.51 16.43 -17.17
CA PRO A 207 22.90 15.72 -15.97
C PRO A 207 23.60 16.65 -14.99
N LYS A 208 23.30 16.48 -13.69
CA LYS A 208 24.16 17.00 -12.62
C LYS A 208 25.49 16.22 -12.59
N LYS A 209 26.55 16.84 -12.06
CA LYS A 209 27.93 16.30 -12.08
C LYS A 209 28.08 14.87 -11.53
N ASP A 210 27.17 14.41 -10.66
CA ASP A 210 27.26 13.12 -9.98
C ASP A 210 26.28 12.04 -10.52
N PHE A 211 25.65 12.27 -11.68
CA PHE A 211 24.69 11.32 -12.26
C PHE A 211 25.39 10.37 -13.27
N PRO A 212 25.37 9.04 -13.05
CA PRO A 212 26.18 8.08 -13.82
C PRO A 212 25.59 7.69 -15.18
N PHE A 213 24.33 8.04 -15.46
CA PHE A 213 23.62 7.65 -16.69
C PHE A 213 23.68 8.78 -17.74
N LYS A 214 24.06 8.43 -18.98
CA LYS A 214 24.24 9.38 -20.09
C LYS A 214 23.24 9.19 -21.22
N THR A 215 22.64 8.00 -21.35
CA THR A 215 21.60 7.71 -22.35
C THR A 215 20.50 6.84 -21.76
N LEU A 216 19.29 6.86 -22.34
CA LEU A 216 18.23 5.90 -21.99
C LEU A 216 18.64 4.44 -22.14
N ARG A 217 19.58 4.14 -23.04
CA ARG A 217 20.15 2.79 -23.21
C ARG A 217 20.88 2.29 -21.97
N ASP A 218 21.31 3.18 -21.08
CA ASP A 218 21.98 2.79 -19.84
C ASP A 218 21.00 2.22 -18.80
N PHE A 219 19.70 2.41 -19.02
CA PHE A 219 18.64 1.78 -18.23
C PHE A 219 18.27 0.40 -18.76
N LEU A 220 18.81 -0.05 -19.89
CA LEU A 220 18.57 -1.37 -20.49
C LEU A 220 19.71 -2.34 -20.10
N PRO A 221 19.46 -3.66 -20.13
CA PRO A 221 20.48 -4.63 -19.77
C PRO A 221 21.59 -4.65 -20.83
N ARG A 222 22.84 -4.74 -20.38
CA ARG A 222 24.03 -4.86 -21.24
C ARG A 222 24.53 -6.30 -21.23
N LEU A 223 24.60 -6.91 -22.40
CA LEU A 223 25.04 -8.30 -22.57
C LEU A 223 26.57 -8.44 -22.68
N ASP A 224 27.27 -7.36 -23.01
CA ASP A 224 28.72 -7.38 -23.31
C ASP A 224 29.63 -7.31 -22.07
N LEU A 225 29.13 -7.67 -20.88
CA LEU A 225 29.88 -7.60 -19.62
C LEU A 225 30.45 -8.96 -19.24
N GLN A 226 31.70 -8.98 -18.77
CA GLN A 226 32.39 -10.20 -18.32
C GLN A 226 31.67 -10.88 -17.14
N GLU A 227 31.12 -10.09 -16.22
CA GLU A 227 30.15 -10.54 -15.25
C GLU A 227 28.79 -9.94 -15.61
N TRP A 228 27.74 -10.77 -15.65
CA TRP A 228 26.41 -10.27 -16.02
C TRP A 228 25.67 -9.64 -14.84
N VAL A 229 25.88 -10.13 -13.61
CA VAL A 229 25.12 -9.76 -12.41
C VAL A 229 26.04 -9.62 -11.19
N HIS A 230 25.77 -8.62 -10.35
CA HIS A 230 26.47 -8.43 -9.07
C HIS A 230 26.15 -9.56 -8.08
N ARG A 231 27.06 -10.53 -7.94
CA ARG A 231 26.81 -11.76 -7.16
C ARG A 231 26.44 -11.55 -5.69
N PRO A 232 27.09 -10.65 -4.93
CA PRO A 232 26.67 -10.37 -3.55
C PRO A 232 25.22 -9.88 -3.46
N LEU A 233 24.79 -9.06 -4.42
CA LEU A 233 23.42 -8.53 -4.47
C LEU A 233 22.42 -9.61 -4.89
N ALA A 234 22.79 -10.50 -5.80
CA ALA A 234 21.96 -11.65 -6.19
C ALA A 234 21.75 -12.60 -5.00
N TRP A 235 22.80 -12.89 -4.22
CA TRP A 235 22.67 -13.69 -3.00
C TRP A 235 21.78 -13.01 -1.95
N LEU A 236 21.98 -11.70 -1.74
CA LEU A 236 21.11 -10.91 -0.86
C LEU A 236 19.64 -10.96 -1.32
N THR A 237 19.40 -10.84 -2.63
CA THR A 237 18.07 -10.95 -3.23
C THR A 237 17.41 -12.28 -2.89
N TRP A 238 18.14 -13.39 -3.05
CA TRP A 238 17.64 -14.72 -2.71
C TRP A 238 17.28 -14.87 -1.22
N SER A 239 18.13 -14.36 -0.33
CA SER A 239 17.85 -14.36 1.12
C SER A 239 16.58 -13.57 1.45
N LEU A 240 16.44 -12.37 0.86
CA LEU A 240 15.27 -11.52 1.05
C LEU A 240 14.00 -12.12 0.46
N PHE A 241 14.09 -12.85 -0.66
CA PHE A 241 12.94 -13.50 -1.29
C PHE A 241 12.17 -14.41 -0.31
N LYS A 242 12.90 -15.22 0.46
CA LYS A 242 12.29 -16.11 1.49
C LYS A 242 11.53 -15.32 2.55
N THR A 243 12.10 -14.19 2.98
CA THR A 243 11.47 -13.31 3.97
C THR A 243 10.25 -12.60 3.41
N MET A 244 10.32 -12.20 2.14
CA MET A 244 9.22 -11.53 1.44
C MET A 244 8.02 -12.45 1.24
N ALA A 245 8.21 -13.74 0.93
CA ALA A 245 7.11 -14.69 0.81
C ALA A 245 6.25 -14.76 2.07
N VAL A 246 6.89 -14.82 3.25
CA VAL A 246 6.18 -14.78 4.55
C VAL A 246 5.44 -13.46 4.72
N LYS A 247 6.07 -12.34 4.35
CA LYS A 247 5.45 -11.02 4.44
C LYS A 247 4.20 -10.90 3.53
N GLN A 248 4.24 -11.46 2.33
CA GLN A 248 3.08 -11.48 1.43
C GLN A 248 1.91 -12.24 2.04
N LEU A 249 2.17 -13.41 2.61
CA LEU A 249 1.14 -14.20 3.28
C LEU A 249 0.54 -13.46 4.48
N LEU A 250 1.34 -12.69 5.23
CA LEU A 250 0.84 -11.89 6.35
C LEU A 250 0.11 -10.62 5.95
N THR A 251 0.33 -10.13 4.72
CA THR A 251 -0.25 -8.86 4.25
C THR A 251 -1.54 -9.11 3.47
N GLU A 252 -1.54 -10.10 2.57
CA GLU A 252 -2.66 -10.45 1.70
C GLU A 252 -3.31 -11.79 2.10
N GLY A 253 -2.93 -12.36 3.24
CA GLY A 253 -3.42 -13.65 3.75
C GLY A 253 -4.93 -13.74 3.80
N GLU A 254 -5.57 -12.67 4.25
CA GLU A 254 -7.03 -12.56 4.30
C GLU A 254 -7.66 -12.70 2.91
N ARG A 255 -7.13 -11.99 1.91
CA ARG A 255 -7.60 -12.08 0.51
C ARG A 255 -7.30 -13.43 -0.13
N TYR A 256 -6.16 -14.05 0.20
CA TYR A 256 -5.86 -15.43 -0.22
C TYR A 256 -6.87 -16.41 0.35
N VAL A 257 -7.20 -16.31 1.65
CA VAL A 257 -8.23 -17.16 2.27
C VAL A 257 -9.57 -16.95 1.58
N MET A 258 -10.03 -15.70 1.41
CA MET A 258 -11.28 -15.41 0.71
C MET A 258 -11.33 -15.98 -0.71
N THR A 259 -10.22 -15.90 -1.45
CA THR A 259 -10.17 -16.30 -2.86
C THR A 259 -10.02 -17.82 -3.04
N ILE A 260 -9.17 -18.47 -2.26
CA ILE A 260 -8.80 -19.89 -2.45
C ILE A 260 -9.78 -20.83 -1.75
N THR A 261 -10.28 -20.47 -0.56
CA THR A 261 -11.07 -21.40 0.26
C THR A 261 -12.54 -21.46 -0.16
N GLY A 262 -13.01 -20.54 -1.02
CA GLY A 262 -14.41 -20.47 -1.44
C GLY A 262 -15.39 -20.18 -0.29
N VAL A 263 -14.90 -19.80 0.90
CA VAL A 263 -15.75 -19.59 2.09
C VAL A 263 -16.69 -18.40 1.91
N LEU A 264 -16.31 -17.39 1.12
CA LEU A 264 -17.14 -16.24 0.79
C LEU A 264 -17.51 -16.26 -0.69
N SER A 265 -18.78 -16.02 -0.99
CA SER A 265 -19.24 -15.76 -2.37
C SER A 265 -18.65 -14.46 -2.91
N LEU A 266 -18.63 -14.28 -4.23
CA LEU A 266 -18.12 -13.05 -4.86
C LEU A 266 -18.83 -11.78 -4.37
N THR A 267 -20.15 -11.84 -4.21
CA THR A 267 -20.93 -10.76 -3.59
C THR A 267 -20.45 -10.47 -2.17
N GLN A 268 -20.23 -11.49 -1.33
CA GLN A 268 -19.74 -11.31 0.04
C GLN A 268 -18.32 -10.76 0.08
N GLN A 269 -17.44 -11.18 -0.84
CA GLN A 269 -16.10 -10.64 -1.00
C GLN A 269 -16.14 -9.14 -1.36
N GLY A 270 -17.02 -8.75 -2.28
CA GLY A 270 -17.24 -7.35 -2.64
C GLY A 270 -17.72 -6.52 -1.44
N VAL A 271 -18.78 -6.97 -0.75
CA VAL A 271 -19.29 -6.30 0.45
C VAL A 271 -18.20 -6.20 1.53
N TYR A 272 -17.46 -7.28 1.78
CA TYR A 272 -16.40 -7.31 2.77
C TYR A 272 -15.34 -6.25 2.49
N GLU A 273 -14.79 -6.19 1.28
CA GLU A 273 -13.71 -5.27 0.93
C GLU A 273 -14.18 -3.80 1.01
N ILE A 274 -15.42 -3.51 0.61
CA ILE A 274 -15.99 -2.16 0.70
C ILE A 274 -16.16 -1.75 2.17
N VAL A 275 -16.75 -2.61 2.99
CA VAL A 275 -17.01 -2.33 4.40
C VAL A 275 -15.70 -2.24 5.18
N ASN A 276 -14.71 -3.09 4.90
CA ASN A 276 -13.39 -3.02 5.49
C ASN A 276 -12.70 -1.69 5.14
N ASN A 277 -12.78 -1.28 3.87
CA ASN A 277 -12.28 0.03 3.46
C ASN A 277 -13.01 1.17 4.19
N LEU A 278 -14.34 1.15 4.26
CA LEU A 278 -15.13 2.16 4.98
C LEU A 278 -14.79 2.19 6.47
N GLY A 279 -14.81 1.04 7.14
CA GLY A 279 -14.62 0.89 8.58
C GLY A 279 -13.22 1.24 9.05
N THR A 280 -12.20 1.11 8.20
CA THR A 280 -10.81 1.49 8.54
C THR A 280 -10.50 2.97 8.26
N LEU A 281 -11.41 3.76 7.67
CA LEU A 281 -11.18 5.18 7.37
C LEU A 281 -10.83 6.01 8.61
N PRO A 282 -11.53 5.92 9.76
CA PRO A 282 -11.22 6.75 10.92
C PRO A 282 -9.80 6.51 11.45
N ALA A 283 -9.36 5.25 11.47
CA ALA A 283 -7.99 4.90 11.85
C ALA A 283 -6.95 5.52 10.89
N ARG A 284 -7.23 5.49 9.57
CA ARG A 284 -6.32 5.99 8.53
C ARG A 284 -6.28 7.52 8.44
N LEU A 285 -7.40 8.19 8.64
CA LEU A 285 -7.56 9.64 8.45
C LEU A 285 -7.23 10.44 9.71
N LEU A 286 -7.51 9.88 10.90
CA LEU A 286 -7.40 10.61 12.16
C LEU A 286 -6.33 10.00 13.05
N PHE A 287 -6.43 8.71 13.39
CA PHE A 287 -5.53 8.13 14.38
C PHE A 287 -4.09 8.04 13.90
N ARG A 288 -3.84 7.65 12.64
CA ARG A 288 -2.46 7.55 12.13
C ARG A 288 -1.72 8.91 12.17
N PRO A 289 -2.26 10.03 11.64
CA PRO A 289 -1.58 11.31 11.78
C PRO A 289 -1.37 11.76 13.23
N ILE A 290 -2.31 11.46 14.13
CA ILE A 290 -2.18 11.76 15.56
C ILE A 290 -1.05 10.91 16.17
N GLU A 291 -1.02 9.61 15.88
CA GLU A 291 -0.01 8.66 16.35
C GLU A 291 1.41 9.08 15.92
N GLU A 292 1.58 9.44 14.65
CA GLU A 292 2.86 9.94 14.10
C GLU A 292 3.29 11.24 14.79
N SER A 293 2.34 12.16 15.02
CA SER A 293 2.61 13.43 15.71
C SER A 293 2.99 13.21 17.17
N CYS A 294 2.29 12.32 17.87
CA CYS A 294 2.59 11.94 19.26
C CYS A 294 3.96 11.27 19.35
N TYR A 295 4.26 10.31 18.47
CA TYR A 295 5.58 9.66 18.43
C TYR A 295 6.70 10.68 18.25
N PHE A 296 6.55 11.62 17.30
CA PHE A 296 7.55 12.66 17.05
C PHE A 296 7.77 13.54 18.29
N TYR A 297 6.69 13.93 18.97
CA TYR A 297 6.80 14.73 20.19
C TYR A 297 7.47 13.98 21.34
N PHE A 298 7.04 12.74 21.61
CA PHE A 298 7.65 11.93 22.66
C PHE A 298 9.13 11.63 22.38
N ALA A 299 9.50 11.41 21.13
CA ALA A 299 10.90 11.19 20.74
C ALA A 299 11.81 12.41 20.97
N GLN A 300 11.25 13.63 21.09
CA GLN A 300 12.02 14.82 21.47
C GLN A 300 12.18 14.95 22.99
N LEU A 301 11.19 14.49 23.76
CA LEU A 301 11.21 14.53 25.23
C LEU A 301 12.10 13.44 25.82
N TYR A 302 12.14 12.25 25.20
CA TYR A 302 12.93 11.11 25.67
C TYR A 302 14.14 10.84 24.78
N ARG A 303 15.33 10.80 25.38
CA ARG A 303 16.53 10.25 24.74
C ARG A 303 16.59 8.75 24.98
N ARG A 304 16.63 7.98 23.88
CA ARG A 304 16.66 6.50 23.94
C ARG A 304 17.86 6.00 24.75
N GLY A 305 17.59 5.21 25.78
CA GLY A 305 18.62 4.54 26.59
C GLY A 305 19.07 5.33 27.83
N GLU A 306 18.52 6.52 28.09
CA GLU A 306 18.72 7.20 29.38
C GLU A 306 17.90 6.49 30.48
N ARG A 307 18.46 6.43 31.70
CA ARG A 307 17.75 5.86 32.85
C ARG A 307 16.67 6.83 33.32
N VAL A 308 15.59 6.29 33.88
CA VAL A 308 14.44 7.09 34.38
C VAL A 308 14.87 8.13 35.42
N THR A 309 15.96 7.89 36.14
CA THR A 309 16.53 8.79 37.15
C THR A 309 17.19 10.04 36.58
N ASP A 310 17.60 9.99 35.31
CA ASP A 310 18.41 11.04 34.68
C ASP A 310 17.56 11.97 33.79
N LEU A 311 16.28 11.63 33.60
CA LEU A 311 15.32 12.41 32.84
C LEU A 311 14.83 13.63 33.62
N ASN A 312 14.72 14.76 32.92
CA ASN A 312 14.16 15.98 33.49
C ASN A 312 12.70 15.72 33.95
N LYS A 313 12.41 16.03 35.23
CA LYS A 313 11.06 15.89 35.81
C LYS A 313 10.01 16.68 35.03
N GLU A 314 10.37 17.84 34.49
CA GLU A 314 9.47 18.67 33.69
C GLU A 314 9.09 17.96 32.37
N HIS A 315 10.06 17.38 31.65
CA HIS A 315 9.78 16.62 30.42
C HIS A 315 8.92 15.37 30.69
N MET A 316 9.11 14.72 31.84
CA MET A 316 8.30 13.57 32.23
C MET A 316 6.86 13.97 32.55
N GLU A 317 6.65 15.10 33.24
CA GLU A 317 5.32 15.62 33.51
C GLU A 317 4.63 16.07 32.21
N GLU A 318 5.36 16.70 31.30
CA GLU A 318 4.86 17.10 29.99
C GLU A 318 4.47 15.90 29.12
N ALA A 319 5.31 14.87 29.06
CA ALA A 319 5.00 13.62 28.35
C ALA A 319 3.77 12.93 28.94
N SER A 320 3.64 12.89 30.27
CA SER A 320 2.48 12.32 30.96
C SER A 320 1.19 13.08 30.63
N LYS A 321 1.22 14.42 30.66
CA LYS A 321 0.10 15.27 30.26
C LYS A 321 -0.28 15.02 28.80
N LEU A 322 0.67 15.01 27.88
CA LEU A 322 0.40 14.74 26.47
C LEU A 322 -0.22 13.35 26.28
N LEU A 323 0.34 12.32 26.90
CA LEU A 323 -0.20 10.96 26.84
C LEU A 323 -1.65 10.92 27.35
N TYR A 324 -1.92 11.54 28.50
CA TYR A 324 -3.26 11.63 29.08
C TYR A 324 -4.26 12.33 28.14
N TYR A 325 -3.91 13.52 27.62
CA TYR A 325 -4.81 14.27 26.74
C TYR A 325 -5.00 13.58 25.39
N ALA A 326 -3.95 13.02 24.80
CA ALA A 326 -4.02 12.30 23.53
C ALA A 326 -4.89 11.05 23.66
N MET A 327 -4.66 10.22 24.68
CA MET A 327 -5.49 9.02 24.93
C MET A 327 -6.94 9.40 25.21
N ARG A 328 -7.20 10.44 26.02
CA ARG A 328 -8.55 10.89 26.33
C ARG A 328 -9.27 11.37 25.06
N CYS A 329 -8.59 12.15 24.22
CA CYS A 329 -9.14 12.66 22.97
C CYS A 329 -9.49 11.52 22.00
N THR A 330 -8.54 10.60 21.74
CA THR A 330 -8.76 9.49 20.81
C THR A 330 -9.81 8.51 21.34
N MET A 331 -9.86 8.26 22.65
CA MET A 331 -10.85 7.38 23.27
C MET A 331 -12.26 7.99 23.23
N VAL A 332 -12.43 9.30 23.49
CA VAL A 332 -13.74 9.96 23.36
C VAL A 332 -14.24 9.87 21.91
N PHE A 333 -13.35 10.11 20.94
CA PHE A 333 -13.68 9.93 19.54
C PHE A 333 -14.03 8.46 19.22
N GLY A 334 -13.21 7.51 19.67
CA GLY A 334 -13.44 6.07 19.46
C GLY A 334 -14.76 5.58 20.07
N LEU A 335 -15.11 6.06 21.27
CA LEU A 335 -16.40 5.79 21.93
C LEU A 335 -17.56 6.40 21.15
N THR A 336 -17.39 7.59 20.59
CA THR A 336 -18.40 8.23 19.74
C THR A 336 -18.63 7.38 18.49
N VAL A 337 -17.56 6.95 17.81
CA VAL A 337 -17.67 6.08 16.63
C VAL A 337 -18.25 4.71 17.00
N MET A 338 -17.90 4.15 18.15
CA MET A 338 -18.49 2.91 18.63
C MET A 338 -19.99 3.08 18.91
N ALA A 339 -20.40 4.07 19.69
CA ALA A 339 -21.80 4.26 20.08
C ALA A 339 -22.70 4.58 18.88
N PHE A 340 -22.33 5.56 18.06
CA PHE A 340 -23.13 5.99 16.92
C PHE A 340 -22.92 5.07 15.71
N GLY A 341 -21.67 4.74 15.38
CA GLY A 341 -21.35 3.89 14.24
C GLY A 341 -21.94 2.49 14.38
N PHE A 342 -21.90 1.87 15.57
CA PHE A 342 -22.48 0.54 15.78
C PHE A 342 -24.01 0.54 15.60
N SER A 343 -24.69 1.53 16.19
CA SER A 343 -26.16 1.66 16.12
C SER A 343 -26.64 2.00 14.71
N TYR A 344 -25.98 2.93 14.04
CA TYR A 344 -26.37 3.42 12.70
C TYR A 344 -25.63 2.73 11.55
N SER A 345 -24.93 1.61 11.80
CA SER A 345 -24.14 0.89 10.78
C SER A 345 -24.95 0.59 9.52
N ARG A 346 -26.15 -0.01 9.66
CA ARG A 346 -26.99 -0.37 8.51
C ARG A 346 -27.43 0.87 7.72
N LEU A 347 -27.82 1.94 8.41
CA LEU A 347 -28.21 3.21 7.79
C LEU A 347 -27.02 3.83 7.03
N LEU A 348 -25.82 3.82 7.62
CA LEU A 348 -24.62 4.34 6.98
C LEU A 348 -24.28 3.55 5.70
N LEU A 349 -24.37 2.22 5.75
CA LEU A 349 -24.14 1.36 4.58
C LEU A 349 -25.19 1.60 3.50
N PHE A 350 -26.46 1.77 3.88
CA PHE A 350 -27.55 2.08 2.96
C PHE A 350 -27.34 3.43 2.27
N LEU A 351 -26.95 4.47 3.01
CA LEU A 351 -26.64 5.79 2.43
C LEU A 351 -25.46 5.73 1.46
N TYR A 352 -24.44 4.94 1.80
CA TYR A 352 -23.21 4.83 1.02
C TYR A 352 -23.40 4.00 -0.26
N GLY A 353 -23.81 2.74 -0.12
CA GLY A 353 -23.88 1.76 -1.22
C GLY A 353 -25.29 1.24 -1.54
N GLY A 354 -26.33 1.64 -0.80
CA GLY A 354 -27.69 1.13 -0.98
C GLY A 354 -27.92 -0.24 -0.33
N GLU A 355 -29.02 -0.91 -0.73
CA GLU A 355 -29.40 -2.24 -0.20
C GLU A 355 -28.36 -3.33 -0.47
N THR A 356 -27.57 -3.19 -1.55
CA THR A 356 -26.51 -4.14 -1.90
C THR A 356 -25.41 -4.19 -0.83
N LEU A 357 -25.21 -3.10 -0.10
CA LEU A 357 -24.21 -3.00 0.96
C LEU A 357 -24.83 -3.12 2.36
N ALA A 358 -26.08 -2.69 2.54
CA ALA A 358 -26.83 -2.74 3.81
C ALA A 358 -27.34 -4.14 4.19
N THR A 359 -26.58 -5.18 3.82
CA THR A 359 -26.83 -6.58 4.18
C THR A 359 -26.54 -6.84 5.65
N ASP A 360 -27.05 -7.96 6.18
CA ASP A 360 -26.77 -8.37 7.56
C ASP A 360 -25.28 -8.58 7.80
N THR A 361 -24.58 -9.25 6.86
CA THR A 361 -23.13 -9.47 6.93
C THR A 361 -22.36 -8.15 6.91
N GLY A 362 -22.70 -7.24 5.99
CA GLY A 362 -22.07 -5.91 5.91
C GLY A 362 -22.28 -5.10 7.20
N THR A 363 -23.50 -5.16 7.76
CA THR A 363 -23.84 -4.46 9.02
C THR A 363 -23.05 -5.01 10.20
N VAL A 364 -22.97 -6.33 10.36
CA VAL A 364 -22.19 -6.97 11.44
C VAL A 364 -20.70 -6.64 11.29
N LEU A 365 -20.17 -6.66 10.06
CA LEU A 365 -18.78 -6.32 9.80
C LEU A 365 -18.47 -4.86 10.15
N LEU A 366 -19.32 -3.91 9.75
CA LEU A 366 -19.12 -2.49 10.09
C LEU A 366 -19.20 -2.27 11.60
N ARG A 367 -20.14 -2.93 12.28
CA ARG A 367 -20.25 -2.93 13.75
C ARG A 367 -18.97 -3.43 14.41
N ALA A 368 -18.38 -4.51 13.90
CA ALA A 368 -17.11 -5.03 14.38
C ALA A 368 -15.98 -3.99 14.20
N HIS A 369 -15.92 -3.30 13.06
CA HIS A 369 -14.97 -2.19 12.85
C HIS A 369 -15.20 -1.03 13.83
N CYS A 370 -16.44 -0.62 14.07
CA CYS A 370 -16.74 0.43 15.05
C CYS A 370 -16.23 0.07 16.46
N THR A 371 -16.35 -1.19 16.86
CA THR A 371 -15.76 -1.70 18.10
C THR A 371 -14.23 -1.73 18.04
N ALA A 372 -13.64 -2.18 16.93
CA ALA A 372 -12.19 -2.23 16.74
C ALA A 372 -11.53 -0.84 16.79
N ILE A 373 -12.22 0.21 16.32
CA ILE A 373 -11.74 1.60 16.37
C ILE A 373 -11.47 2.04 17.82
N LEU A 374 -12.29 1.63 18.79
CA LEU A 374 -12.03 1.95 20.19
C LEU A 374 -10.71 1.35 20.69
N PHE A 375 -10.44 0.09 20.36
CA PHE A 375 -9.18 -0.57 20.71
C PHE A 375 -7.99 0.09 20.00
N LEU A 376 -8.15 0.49 18.75
CA LEU A 376 -7.13 1.20 17.97
C LEU A 376 -6.79 2.57 18.55
N ALA A 377 -7.79 3.30 19.06
CA ALA A 377 -7.59 4.60 19.68
C ALA A 377 -6.63 4.54 20.87
N ILE A 378 -6.74 3.48 21.68
CA ILE A 378 -5.89 3.22 22.84
C ILE A 378 -4.53 2.69 22.37
N ASN A 379 -4.55 1.65 21.53
CA ASN A 379 -3.33 0.98 21.08
C ASN A 379 -2.37 1.95 20.40
N GLY A 380 -2.83 2.74 19.43
CA GLY A 380 -1.97 3.64 18.65
C GLY A 380 -1.18 4.63 19.52
N ILE A 381 -1.83 5.32 20.46
CA ILE A 381 -1.15 6.30 21.32
C ILE A 381 -0.17 5.62 22.28
N THR A 382 -0.56 4.49 22.88
CA THR A 382 0.34 3.74 23.77
C THR A 382 1.54 3.15 23.02
N GLU A 383 1.35 2.75 21.77
CA GLU A 383 2.40 2.26 20.90
C GLU A 383 3.37 3.39 20.50
N ALA A 384 2.86 4.55 20.10
CA ALA A 384 3.69 5.74 19.83
C ALA A 384 4.57 6.10 21.04
N PHE A 385 3.99 6.14 22.23
CA PHE A 385 4.74 6.38 23.47
C PHE A 385 5.78 5.27 23.71
N GLY A 386 5.36 4.00 23.68
CA GLY A 386 6.25 2.87 23.92
C GLY A 386 7.42 2.81 22.94
N GLN A 387 7.19 3.03 21.64
CA GLN A 387 8.24 3.03 20.63
C GLN A 387 9.22 4.21 20.79
N SER A 388 8.74 5.36 21.27
CA SER A 388 9.61 6.51 21.53
C SER A 388 10.51 6.29 22.76
N ALA A 389 9.98 5.66 23.81
CA ALA A 389 10.68 5.45 25.09
C ALA A 389 11.61 4.22 25.10
N MET A 390 11.35 3.19 24.29
CA MET A 390 12.13 1.95 24.27
C MET A 390 13.59 2.14 23.84
N SER A 391 14.51 1.37 24.46
CA SER A 391 15.91 1.30 24.05
C SER A 391 16.08 0.60 22.69
N LYS A 392 17.26 0.74 22.06
CA LYS A 392 17.56 0.05 20.78
C LYS A 392 17.45 -1.47 20.90
N GLU A 393 17.83 -2.04 22.04
CA GLU A 393 17.75 -3.48 22.31
C GLU A 393 16.30 -3.94 22.48
N GLN A 394 15.49 -3.18 23.21
CA GLN A 394 14.06 -3.45 23.38
C GLN A 394 13.29 -3.33 22.07
N LEU A 395 13.65 -2.32 21.26
CA LEU A 395 13.07 -2.15 19.93
C LEU A 395 13.48 -3.30 19.02
N SER A 396 14.77 -3.69 19.01
CA SER A 396 15.27 -4.84 18.25
C SER A 396 14.58 -6.15 18.65
N TRP A 397 14.35 -6.37 19.95
CA TRP A 397 13.58 -7.51 20.46
C TRP A 397 12.11 -7.50 20.01
N ARG A 398 11.50 -6.32 19.91
CA ARG A 398 10.13 -6.13 19.42
C ARG A 398 10.02 -6.31 17.91
N THR A 399 11.02 -5.85 17.15
CA THR A 399 11.07 -5.92 15.67
C THR A 399 11.74 -7.19 15.13
N GLY A 400 12.41 -7.95 15.99
CA GLY A 400 13.21 -9.12 15.62
C GLY A 400 12.36 -10.28 15.13
N PHE A 401 12.64 -10.72 13.91
CA PHE A 401 12.02 -11.86 13.22
C PHE A 401 12.19 -13.17 14.02
N HIS A 402 11.26 -13.46 14.93
CA HIS A 402 11.10 -14.79 15.52
C HIS A 402 9.82 -15.43 14.96
N PRO A 403 9.85 -16.67 14.43
CA PRO A 403 8.69 -17.31 13.80
C PRO A 403 7.45 -17.40 14.70
N SER A 404 7.65 -17.56 16.01
CA SER A 404 6.60 -17.61 17.02
C SER A 404 5.87 -16.27 17.24
N LYS A 405 6.39 -15.15 16.72
CA LYS A 405 5.83 -13.78 16.89
C LYS A 405 5.15 -13.21 15.64
N LEU A 406 5.19 -13.93 14.51
CA LEU A 406 4.47 -13.55 13.28
C LEU A 406 2.94 -13.48 13.50
N LEU A 407 2.41 -14.21 14.50
CA LEU A 407 1.01 -14.16 14.92
C LEU A 407 0.62 -12.83 15.61
N GLN A 408 1.55 -12.17 16.32
CA GLN A 408 1.31 -10.84 16.91
C GLN A 408 1.38 -9.73 15.86
N HIS A 409 2.26 -9.85 14.87
CA HIS A 409 2.30 -8.94 13.71
C HIS A 409 1.11 -9.14 12.76
N GLY A 410 0.59 -10.36 12.65
CA GLY A 410 -0.69 -10.64 12.00
C GLY A 410 -1.85 -9.93 12.70
N TYR A 411 -1.90 -9.94 14.04
CA TYR A 411 -2.90 -9.20 14.83
C TYR A 411 -2.78 -7.68 14.70
N SER A 412 -1.57 -7.12 14.67
CA SER A 412 -1.37 -5.69 14.39
C SER A 412 -1.69 -5.32 12.95
N ASN A 413 -1.50 -6.22 11.97
CA ASN A 413 -1.94 -6.00 10.58
C ASN A 413 -3.46 -6.15 10.38
N PHE A 414 -4.11 -7.00 11.20
CA PHE A 414 -5.56 -7.17 11.24
C PHE A 414 -6.27 -5.94 11.83
N LEU A 415 -5.57 -5.18 12.69
CA LEU A 415 -6.11 -4.00 13.38
C LEU A 415 -5.57 -2.68 12.81
N GLN A 416 -4.32 -2.62 12.34
CA GLN A 416 -3.79 -1.54 11.53
C GLN A 416 -3.55 -2.06 10.12
N PRO A 417 -4.33 -1.65 9.12
CA PRO A 417 -3.96 -1.90 7.74
C PRO A 417 -2.65 -1.13 7.48
N GLN A 418 -1.51 -1.82 7.56
CA GLN A 418 -0.27 -1.40 6.92
C GLN A 418 -0.44 -1.55 5.40
N VAL A 419 -1.40 -0.80 4.86
CA VAL A 419 -1.41 -0.40 3.45
C VAL A 419 -0.26 0.59 3.32
N TYR A 420 0.95 0.03 3.16
CA TYR A 420 2.02 0.73 2.47
C TYR A 420 1.49 1.02 1.07
N VAL A 421 1.01 2.25 0.87
CA VAL A 421 1.06 3.00 -0.39
C VAL A 421 0.86 2.11 -1.63
N ARG A 422 -0.33 1.53 -1.81
CA ARG A 422 -0.73 0.97 -3.12
C ARG A 422 -2.16 1.26 -3.56
N ASN A 423 -2.97 1.88 -2.71
CA ASN A 423 -4.21 2.55 -3.10
C ASN A 423 -4.22 3.94 -2.43
N LEU A 424 -3.26 4.78 -2.83
CA LEU A 424 -3.69 6.13 -3.19
C LEU A 424 -4.25 6.02 -4.59
#